data_AF-A0A6I2MPV3-F1
#
_entry.id   AF-A0A6I2MPV3-F1
#
_cell.length_a   1.000
_cell.length_b   1.000
_cell.length_c   1.000
_cell.angle_alpha   90.00
_cell.angle_beta   90.00
_cell.angle_gamma   90.00
#
_symmetry.space_group_name_H-M   'P 1'
#
loop_
_entity.id
_entity.type
_entity.pdbx_description
1 polymer ?
#
loop_
_entity_poly.entity_id
_entity_poly.type
_entity_poly.pdbx_seq_one_letter_code
_entity_poly.pdbx_strand_id
1 'polypeptide(L)'
;MKQFLIILIPLVVHFSVWGQGEEKVFAAPSSSFIDLSLQTHKGKLRFGLQDGYYIKSDGSYVKNNEASYFEMDKRFSHNNASRHAFIELLKIRFKEDMFAAMDKDYFTVRTPNMYDKEQKSYTAQQHVLTLANALCTAEQAIQFFCNIKEEVCGRVFPEEGYYNEPRNIRYWGGRGASEFQKLRAYTSFVKEKFPLVQEWAKTLYPDNEIKGYYVAKTYLGTYDFKEGGYWLRTGEFGNNGFLLRWFGLQPSNSSERKLVHPNGSSILLKMPAEKAETFSENYQYLFLVFDVTGQLIGLENYRADQLKTTFALNSHIIEIYTDDALTNRVGEIDINTMVSKTR
;
A
#
# COMPACT_ATOMS: atom_id res chain seq x y z
N MET A 1 -47.89 7.32 -34.00
CA MET A 1 -46.43 7.04 -34.11
C MET A 1 -45.91 6.84 -32.70
N LYS A 2 -45.56 5.60 -32.31
CA LYS A 2 -44.99 5.30 -30.98
C LYS A 2 -43.46 5.38 -31.11
N GLN A 3 -42.84 6.36 -30.44
CA GLN A 3 -41.39 6.44 -30.32
C GLN A 3 -40.92 5.42 -29.29
N PHE A 4 -40.10 4.46 -29.73
CA PHE A 4 -39.34 3.59 -28.85
C PHE A 4 -38.05 4.32 -28.44
N LEU A 5 -37.90 4.60 -27.15
CA LEU A 5 -36.67 5.08 -26.55
C LEU A 5 -35.75 3.87 -26.37
N ILE A 6 -34.71 3.75 -27.20
CA ILE A 6 -33.66 2.74 -27.03
C ILE A 6 -32.66 3.33 -26.03
N ILE A 7 -32.69 2.84 -24.79
CA ILE A 7 -31.67 3.13 -23.78
C ILE A 7 -30.50 2.16 -24.04
N LEU A 8 -29.42 2.68 -24.61
CA LEU A 8 -28.14 1.99 -24.69
C LEU A 8 -27.49 2.01 -23.30
N ILE A 9 -27.59 0.89 -22.59
CA ILE A 9 -26.80 0.65 -21.37
C ILE A 9 -25.38 0.30 -21.83
N PRO A 10 -24.34 1.06 -21.43
CA PRO A 10 -22.97 0.67 -21.74
C PRO A 10 -22.66 -0.60 -20.95
N LEU A 11 -22.48 -1.70 -21.67
CA LEU A 11 -22.00 -2.95 -21.11
C LEU A 11 -20.52 -2.74 -20.75
N VAL A 12 -20.23 -2.43 -19.48
CA VAL A 12 -18.86 -2.44 -18.96
C VAL A 12 -18.41 -3.90 -18.91
N VAL A 13 -17.72 -4.33 -19.96
CA VAL A 13 -17.06 -5.64 -20.00
C VAL A 13 -15.87 -5.57 -19.05
N HIS A 14 -16.05 -6.07 -17.82
CA HIS A 14 -14.92 -6.43 -16.98
C HIS A 14 -14.22 -7.63 -17.64
N PHE A 15 -13.12 -7.38 -18.33
CA PHE A 15 -12.15 -8.42 -18.65
C PHE A 15 -11.48 -8.85 -17.34
N SER A 16 -12.11 -9.78 -16.63
CA SER A 16 -11.47 -10.49 -15.53
C SER A 16 -10.46 -11.47 -16.13
N VAL A 17 -9.22 -11.01 -16.28
CA VAL A 17 -8.09 -11.89 -16.55
C VAL A 17 -7.94 -12.81 -15.34
N TRP A 18 -8.24 -14.09 -15.52
CA TRP A 18 -8.03 -15.12 -14.50
C TRP A 18 -6.59 -15.07 -13.99
N GLY A 19 -6.43 -14.96 -12.67
CA GLY A 19 -5.11 -14.99 -12.01
C GLY A 19 -4.55 -13.65 -11.54
N GLN A 20 -5.31 -12.55 -11.63
CA GLN A 20 -4.86 -11.26 -11.10
C GLN A 20 -5.74 -10.82 -9.93
N GLY A 21 -5.15 -10.57 -8.75
CA GLY A 21 -5.88 -10.27 -7.51
C GLY A 21 -6.90 -9.12 -7.65
N GLU A 22 -8.01 -9.21 -6.92
CA GLU A 22 -9.02 -8.14 -6.88
C GLU A 22 -8.41 -6.85 -6.30
N GLU A 23 -8.85 -5.69 -6.79
CA GLU A 23 -8.43 -4.38 -6.28
C GLU A 23 -9.62 -3.54 -5.84
N LYS A 24 -9.41 -2.76 -4.78
CA LYS A 24 -10.35 -1.74 -4.32
C LYS A 24 -9.89 -0.38 -4.84
N VAL A 25 -10.75 0.23 -5.64
CA VAL A 25 -10.55 1.57 -6.17
C VAL A 25 -11.14 2.62 -5.23
N PHE A 26 -10.33 3.61 -4.88
CA PHE A 26 -10.77 4.83 -4.21
C PHE A 26 -10.76 5.95 -5.24
N ALA A 27 -11.95 6.37 -5.65
CA ALA A 27 -12.11 7.40 -6.67
C ALA A 27 -11.53 8.73 -6.20
N ALA A 28 -10.76 9.37 -7.09
CA ALA A 28 -10.22 10.70 -6.91
C ALA A 28 -11.35 11.75 -6.81
N PRO A 29 -11.12 12.86 -6.09
CA PRO A 29 -12.11 13.92 -5.94
C PRO A 29 -12.25 14.77 -7.22
N SER A 30 -11.36 14.61 -8.20
CA SER A 30 -11.43 15.25 -9.52
C SER A 30 -10.46 14.57 -10.49
N SER A 31 -10.59 14.86 -11.79
CA SER A 31 -9.66 14.42 -12.84
C SER A 31 -8.21 14.95 -12.69
N SER A 32 -7.97 15.84 -11.73
CA SER A 32 -6.62 16.33 -11.43
C SER A 32 -5.77 15.32 -10.67
N PHE A 33 -6.36 14.27 -10.12
CA PHE A 33 -5.67 13.27 -9.33
C PHE A 33 -5.92 11.86 -9.87
N ILE A 34 -4.99 10.96 -9.58
CA ILE A 34 -5.12 9.54 -9.88
C ILE A 34 -6.13 8.91 -8.92
N ASP A 35 -6.94 7.98 -9.42
CA ASP A 35 -7.65 7.03 -8.56
C ASP A 35 -6.62 6.15 -7.85
N LEU A 36 -6.92 5.73 -6.62
CA LEU A 36 -6.04 4.81 -5.89
C LEU A 36 -6.54 3.39 -6.09
N SER A 37 -5.67 2.50 -6.57
CA SER A 37 -5.98 1.07 -6.70
C SER A 37 -5.14 0.25 -5.72
N LEU A 38 -5.81 -0.33 -4.72
CA LEU A 38 -5.15 -1.12 -3.66
C LEU A 38 -5.59 -2.58 -3.73
N GLN A 39 -4.64 -3.50 -3.56
CA GLN A 39 -4.93 -4.92 -3.59
C GLN A 39 -5.89 -5.34 -2.48
N THR A 40 -6.73 -6.31 -2.80
CA THR A 40 -7.67 -6.94 -1.89
C THR A 40 -7.54 -8.45 -1.93
N HIS A 41 -8.02 -9.09 -0.86
CA HIS A 41 -8.33 -10.51 -0.82
C HIS A 41 -9.75 -10.65 -0.30
N LYS A 42 -10.61 -11.40 -1.00
CA LYS A 42 -12.02 -11.60 -0.63
C LYS A 42 -12.74 -10.27 -0.34
N GLY A 43 -12.56 -9.27 -1.22
CA GLY A 43 -13.16 -7.93 -1.09
C GLY A 43 -12.66 -7.04 0.06
N LYS A 44 -11.69 -7.46 0.88
CA LYS A 44 -11.07 -6.63 1.93
C LYS A 44 -9.63 -6.25 1.57
N LEU A 45 -9.13 -5.11 2.06
CA LEU A 45 -7.77 -4.66 1.76
C LEU A 45 -6.71 -5.69 2.17
N ARG A 46 -5.67 -5.80 1.36
CA ARG A 46 -4.51 -6.65 1.61
C ARG A 46 -3.37 -5.84 2.23
N PHE A 47 -3.00 -6.17 3.46
CA PHE A 47 -1.86 -5.60 4.18
C PHE A 47 -0.66 -6.55 4.20
N GLY A 48 0.48 -6.06 4.66
CA GLY A 48 1.69 -6.86 4.68
C GLY A 48 2.25 -7.00 3.26
N LEU A 49 2.58 -8.23 2.87
CA LEU A 49 3.13 -8.54 1.55
C LEU A 49 2.07 -8.36 0.46
N GLN A 50 2.42 -7.67 -0.61
CA GLN A 50 1.57 -7.50 -1.80
C GLN A 50 1.88 -8.57 -2.86
N ASP A 51 0.93 -8.82 -3.76
CA ASP A 51 1.12 -9.56 -5.00
C ASP A 51 2.10 -8.79 -5.91
N GLY A 52 3.08 -9.48 -6.47
CA GLY A 52 4.01 -8.89 -7.44
C GLY A 52 3.41 -8.70 -8.83
N TYR A 53 2.31 -9.36 -9.18
CA TYR A 53 1.67 -9.43 -10.51
C TYR A 53 2.46 -10.17 -11.60
N TYR A 54 3.73 -10.52 -11.36
CA TYR A 54 4.56 -11.18 -12.36
C TYR A 54 4.64 -12.70 -12.21
N ILE A 55 3.92 -13.31 -11.27
CA ILE A 55 3.86 -14.77 -11.12
C ILE A 55 2.62 -15.28 -11.85
N LYS A 56 2.82 -16.23 -12.76
CA LYS A 56 1.75 -16.92 -13.51
C LYS A 56 1.09 -17.99 -12.63
N SER A 57 -0.06 -18.48 -13.05
CA SER A 57 -0.79 -19.55 -12.34
C SER A 57 0.00 -20.86 -12.20
N ASP A 58 0.95 -21.11 -13.10
CA ASP A 58 1.87 -22.26 -13.05
C ASP A 58 3.12 -22.02 -12.18
N GLY A 59 3.21 -20.86 -11.51
CA GLY A 59 4.33 -20.48 -10.65
C GLY A 59 5.54 -19.90 -11.41
N SER A 60 5.51 -19.87 -12.75
CA SER A 60 6.57 -19.27 -13.55
C SER A 60 6.46 -17.74 -13.60
N TYR A 61 7.56 -17.05 -13.92
CA TYR A 61 7.61 -15.59 -13.96
C TYR A 61 7.23 -15.06 -15.36
N VAL A 62 6.52 -13.94 -15.42
CA VAL A 62 6.25 -13.18 -16.65
C VAL A 62 7.55 -12.54 -17.13
N LYS A 63 8.06 -12.98 -18.28
CA LYS A 63 9.33 -12.47 -18.81
C LYS A 63 9.15 -11.09 -19.44
N ASN A 64 10.19 -10.26 -19.38
CA ASN A 64 10.21 -8.90 -19.91
C ASN A 64 9.96 -8.76 -21.42
N ASN A 65 10.09 -9.86 -22.18
CA ASN A 65 9.83 -9.90 -23.61
C ASN A 65 8.41 -10.36 -23.96
N GLU A 66 7.57 -10.68 -22.96
CA GLU A 66 6.17 -11.04 -23.15
C GLU A 66 5.32 -9.77 -23.22
N ALA A 67 4.34 -9.73 -24.12
CA ALA A 67 3.45 -8.56 -24.27
C ALA A 67 2.68 -8.23 -22.98
N SER A 68 2.36 -9.26 -22.18
CA SER A 68 1.70 -9.10 -20.87
C SER A 68 2.57 -8.41 -19.83
N TYR A 69 3.90 -8.41 -19.97
CA TYR A 69 4.81 -7.84 -18.98
C TYR A 69 4.53 -6.37 -18.73
N PHE A 70 4.40 -5.57 -19.78
CA PHE A 70 4.19 -4.12 -19.66
C PHE A 70 2.87 -3.78 -18.97
N GLU A 71 1.83 -4.58 -19.17
CA GLU A 71 0.55 -4.39 -18.49
C GLU A 71 0.65 -4.74 -16.99
N MET A 72 1.40 -5.78 -16.63
CA MET A 72 1.71 -6.06 -15.21
C MET A 72 2.57 -4.96 -14.60
N ASP A 73 3.53 -4.42 -15.35
CA ASP A 73 4.46 -3.39 -14.89
C ASP A 73 3.75 -2.05 -14.62
N LYS A 74 2.84 -1.64 -15.52
CA LYS A 74 1.96 -0.49 -15.30
C LYS A 74 1.06 -0.68 -14.08
N ARG A 75 0.47 -1.87 -13.92
CA ARG A 75 -0.37 -2.20 -12.78
C ARG A 75 0.40 -2.20 -11.46
N PHE A 76 1.60 -2.77 -11.45
CA PHE A 76 2.53 -2.73 -10.33
C PHE A 76 2.90 -1.27 -9.97
N SER A 77 3.23 -0.46 -10.98
CA SER A 77 3.51 0.97 -10.83
C SER A 77 2.33 1.71 -10.20
N HIS A 78 1.11 1.46 -10.66
CA HIS A 78 -0.11 2.07 -10.12
C HIS A 78 -0.36 1.66 -8.67
N ASN A 79 -0.23 0.37 -8.34
CA ASN A 79 -0.39 -0.12 -6.97
C ASN A 79 0.64 0.52 -6.03
N ASN A 80 1.90 0.60 -6.45
CA ASN A 80 2.98 1.19 -5.64
C ASN A 80 2.73 2.68 -5.36
N ALA A 81 2.36 3.46 -6.39
CA ALA A 81 1.97 4.86 -6.24
C ALA A 81 0.73 5.00 -5.34
N SER A 82 -0.30 4.18 -5.56
CA SER A 82 -1.55 4.18 -4.80
C SER A 82 -1.33 3.90 -3.31
N ARG A 83 -0.48 2.92 -2.97
CA ARG A 83 -0.15 2.59 -1.58
C ARG A 83 0.52 3.75 -0.87
N HIS A 84 1.46 4.42 -1.52
CA HIS A 84 2.14 5.57 -0.96
C HIS A 84 1.16 6.74 -0.78
N ALA A 85 0.44 7.11 -1.83
CA ALA A 85 -0.58 8.15 -1.80
C ALA A 85 -1.63 7.91 -0.71
N PHE A 86 -2.12 6.67 -0.58
CA PHE A 86 -3.08 6.28 0.45
C PHE A 86 -2.54 6.53 1.87
N ILE A 87 -1.29 6.14 2.15
CA ILE A 87 -0.64 6.42 3.44
C ILE A 87 -0.53 7.93 3.69
N GLU A 88 -0.12 8.70 2.69
CA GLU A 88 0.02 10.15 2.82
C GLU A 88 -1.32 10.88 3.05
N LEU A 89 -2.40 10.38 2.44
CA LEU A 89 -3.76 10.87 2.69
C LEU A 89 -4.22 10.54 4.11
N LEU A 90 -3.99 9.30 4.58
CA LEU A 90 -4.36 8.90 5.95
C LEU A 90 -3.66 9.77 7.00
N LYS A 91 -2.42 10.21 6.75
CA LYS A 91 -1.68 11.13 7.63
C LYS A 91 -2.34 12.50 7.78
N ILE A 92 -3.14 12.96 6.81
CA ILE A 92 -3.65 14.34 6.81
C ILE A 92 -4.42 14.67 8.09
N ARG A 93 -5.28 13.74 8.53
CA ARG A 93 -6.11 13.91 9.74
C ARG A 93 -5.32 13.98 11.04
N PHE A 94 -4.13 13.37 11.07
CA PHE A 94 -3.24 13.44 12.23
C PHE A 94 -2.33 14.67 12.22
N LYS A 95 -2.51 15.58 11.25
CA LYS A 95 -1.72 16.79 11.07
C LYS A 95 -2.56 18.03 10.79
N GLU A 96 -3.82 18.04 11.22
CA GLU A 96 -4.74 19.16 10.95
C GLU A 96 -4.20 20.50 11.49
N ASP A 97 -3.63 20.51 12.69
CA ASP A 97 -3.01 21.68 13.30
C ASP A 97 -1.84 22.21 12.46
N MET A 98 -1.04 21.30 11.89
CA MET A 98 0.08 21.61 11.02
C MET A 98 -0.40 22.28 9.72
N PHE A 99 -1.44 21.73 9.07
CA PHE A 99 -2.00 22.32 7.85
C PHE A 99 -2.76 23.62 8.11
N ALA A 100 -3.34 23.79 9.30
CA ALA A 100 -3.97 25.04 9.71
C ALA A 100 -2.94 26.17 9.89
N ALA A 101 -1.74 25.84 10.36
CA ALA A 101 -0.63 26.78 10.52
C ALA A 101 0.14 27.07 9.22
N MET A 102 -0.13 26.34 8.14
CA MET A 102 0.56 26.47 6.86
C MET A 102 0.34 27.84 6.22
N ASP A 103 1.43 28.54 5.94
CA ASP A 103 1.42 29.71 5.06
C ASP A 103 1.12 29.23 3.64
N LYS A 104 0.05 29.76 3.04
CA LYS A 104 -0.45 29.38 1.71
C LYS A 104 -0.06 30.37 0.62
N ASP A 105 0.56 31.48 1.01
CA ASP A 105 0.90 32.60 0.13
C ASP A 105 2.41 32.64 -0.14
N TYR A 106 3.23 32.16 0.79
CA TYR A 106 4.69 32.18 0.71
C TYR A 106 5.34 30.87 1.15
N PHE A 107 6.51 30.58 0.59
CA PHE A 107 7.34 29.50 1.14
C PHE A 107 7.85 29.88 2.52
N THR A 108 7.69 28.97 3.48
CA THR A 108 8.33 29.11 4.78
C THR A 108 9.80 28.74 4.66
N VAL A 109 10.69 29.69 4.94
CA VAL A 109 12.14 29.48 4.86
C VAL A 109 12.61 28.74 6.10
N ARG A 110 13.35 27.64 5.91
CA ARG A 110 13.93 26.88 7.01
C ARG A 110 15.08 27.67 7.66
N THR A 111 14.99 27.90 8.96
CA THR A 111 16.05 28.50 9.77
C THR A 111 16.41 27.58 10.95
N PRO A 112 17.57 27.76 11.60
CA PRO A 112 17.93 26.94 12.76
C PRO A 112 17.01 27.11 13.98
N ASN A 113 16.42 28.30 14.14
CA ASN A 113 15.64 28.69 15.32
C ASN A 113 14.18 29.04 14.93
N MET A 114 13.46 28.08 14.37
CA MET A 114 12.06 28.27 13.98
C MET A 114 11.13 28.18 15.20
N TYR A 115 10.14 29.06 15.26
CA TYR A 115 9.05 28.94 16.22
C TYR A 115 8.05 27.85 15.77
N ASP A 116 7.23 27.35 16.70
CA ASP A 116 6.28 26.23 16.45
C ASP A 116 5.43 26.43 15.19
N LYS A 117 4.86 27.63 15.00
CA LYS A 117 4.04 27.97 13.83
C LYS A 117 4.83 27.84 12.51
N GLU A 118 6.06 28.33 12.48
CA GLU A 118 6.91 28.27 11.28
C GLU A 118 7.34 26.83 11.01
N GLN A 119 7.68 26.07 12.05
CA GLN A 119 8.05 24.66 11.91
C GLN A 119 6.89 23.83 11.36
N LYS A 120 5.67 24.06 11.86
CA LYS A 120 4.44 23.48 11.34
C LYS A 120 4.21 23.85 9.89
N SER A 121 4.33 25.13 9.56
CA SER A 121 4.14 25.61 8.18
C SER A 121 5.13 24.97 7.21
N TYR A 122 6.42 24.97 7.52
CA TYR A 122 7.44 24.35 6.68
C TYR A 122 7.17 22.87 6.43
N THR A 123 6.82 22.13 7.49
CA THR A 123 6.55 20.69 7.39
C THR A 123 5.26 20.41 6.62
N ALA A 124 4.22 21.24 6.79
CA ALA A 124 3.03 21.17 5.97
C ALA A 124 3.34 21.37 4.49
N GLN A 125 4.16 22.36 4.15
CA GLN A 125 4.57 22.60 2.77
C GLN A 125 5.34 21.42 2.16
N GLN A 126 6.22 20.76 2.94
CA GLN A 126 6.89 19.53 2.49
C GLN A 126 5.89 18.38 2.28
N HIS A 127 4.94 18.22 3.19
CA HIS A 127 3.91 17.18 3.07
C HIS A 127 3.00 17.40 1.86
N VAL A 128 2.59 18.65 1.60
CA VAL A 128 1.81 19.00 0.40
C VAL A 128 2.59 18.70 -0.87
N LEU A 129 3.89 18.99 -0.89
CA LEU A 129 4.75 18.67 -2.04
C LEU A 129 4.79 17.15 -2.30
N THR A 130 4.94 16.33 -1.25
CA THR A 130 4.90 14.87 -1.35
C THR A 130 3.55 14.38 -1.86
N LEU A 131 2.44 14.84 -1.27
CA LEU A 131 1.08 14.50 -1.70
C LEU A 131 0.84 14.85 -3.17
N ALA A 132 1.23 16.05 -3.58
CA ALA A 132 1.04 16.50 -4.96
C ALA A 132 1.82 15.62 -5.95
N ASN A 133 3.07 15.24 -5.62
CA ASN A 133 3.86 14.31 -6.43
C ASN A 133 3.30 12.89 -6.45
N ALA A 134 2.59 12.46 -5.40
CA ALA A 134 1.99 11.14 -5.30
C ALA A 134 0.62 11.04 -5.98
N LEU A 135 -0.14 12.15 -6.02
CA LEU A 135 -1.54 12.14 -6.41
C LEU A 135 -1.82 12.73 -7.79
N CYS A 136 -1.02 13.67 -8.27
CA CYS A 136 -1.32 14.33 -9.55
C CYS A 136 -1.28 13.34 -10.72
N THR A 137 -2.23 13.49 -11.63
CA THR A 137 -2.13 12.87 -12.96
C THR A 137 -0.92 13.44 -13.71
N ALA A 138 -0.46 12.76 -14.76
CA ALA A 138 0.69 13.22 -15.55
C ALA A 138 0.50 14.66 -16.07
N GLU A 139 -0.70 15.01 -16.52
CA GLU A 139 -1.05 16.37 -16.97
C GLU A 139 -0.87 17.42 -15.86
N GLN A 140 -1.41 17.16 -14.67
CA GLN A 140 -1.27 18.07 -13.54
C GLN A 140 0.17 18.11 -13.01
N ALA A 141 0.86 16.98 -13.03
CA ALA A 141 2.25 16.91 -12.63
C ALA A 141 3.14 17.76 -13.56
N ILE A 142 2.87 17.75 -14.87
CA ILE A 142 3.50 18.67 -15.83
C ILE A 142 3.19 20.11 -15.43
N GLN A 143 1.92 20.46 -15.20
CA GLN A 143 1.56 21.83 -14.83
C GLN A 143 2.31 22.36 -13.59
N PHE A 144 2.48 21.54 -12.55
CA PHE A 144 3.05 21.99 -11.27
C PHE A 144 4.55 21.75 -11.10
N PHE A 145 5.13 20.79 -11.82
CA PHE A 145 6.52 20.33 -11.62
C PHE A 145 7.39 20.40 -12.88
N CYS A 146 6.88 20.98 -13.96
CA CYS A 146 7.60 21.15 -15.21
C CYS A 146 7.91 22.63 -15.49
N ASN A 147 9.17 22.93 -15.78
CA ASN A 147 9.56 24.19 -16.38
C ASN A 147 9.55 24.05 -17.91
N ILE A 148 8.49 24.56 -18.56
CA ILE A 148 8.26 24.45 -20.02
C ILE A 148 9.43 25.05 -20.84
N LYS A 149 10.26 25.90 -20.25
CA LYS A 149 11.45 26.45 -20.91
C LYS A 149 12.60 25.44 -21.06
N GLU A 150 12.53 24.28 -20.39
CA GLU A 150 13.51 23.20 -20.58
C GLU A 150 13.07 22.24 -21.69
N GLU A 151 13.98 21.92 -22.62
CA GLU A 151 13.72 21.03 -23.77
C GLU A 151 13.21 19.62 -23.38
N VAL A 152 13.53 19.16 -22.18
CA VAL A 152 13.34 17.77 -21.73
C VAL A 152 12.14 17.61 -20.80
N CYS A 153 11.38 18.69 -20.57
CA CYS A 153 10.51 18.77 -19.40
C CYS A 153 9.38 17.73 -19.35
N GLY A 154 8.81 17.34 -20.50
CA GLY A 154 7.82 16.24 -20.56
C GLY A 154 8.43 14.83 -20.43
N ARG A 155 9.71 14.65 -20.75
CA ARG A 155 10.37 13.32 -20.82
C ARG A 155 10.78 12.77 -19.45
N VAL A 156 10.73 13.59 -18.41
CA VAL A 156 11.04 13.17 -17.01
C VAL A 156 9.80 12.68 -16.27
N PHE A 157 8.62 12.73 -16.89
CA PHE A 157 7.39 12.17 -16.35
C PHE A 157 7.21 10.73 -16.85
N PRO A 158 6.54 9.87 -16.07
CA PRO A 158 6.28 8.51 -16.48
C PRO A 158 5.54 8.46 -17.82
N GLU A 159 5.82 7.42 -18.60
CA GLU A 159 5.06 7.12 -19.83
C GLU A 159 3.59 6.82 -19.51
N GLU A 160 2.75 6.82 -20.55
CA GLU A 160 1.32 6.55 -20.39
C GLU A 160 1.07 5.20 -19.69
N GLY A 161 0.23 5.23 -18.65
CA GLY A 161 -0.07 4.08 -17.80
C GLY A 161 0.91 3.83 -16.67
N TYR A 162 2.04 4.54 -16.61
CA TYR A 162 2.96 4.52 -15.47
C TYR A 162 2.70 5.68 -14.52
N TYR A 163 3.07 5.48 -13.26
CA TYR A 163 2.82 6.42 -12.17
C TYR A 163 4.12 6.86 -11.54
N ASN A 164 4.07 8.01 -10.86
CA ASN A 164 5.26 8.56 -10.23
C ASN A 164 5.72 7.65 -9.09
N GLU A 165 7.02 7.31 -9.08
CA GLU A 165 7.59 6.59 -7.96
C GLU A 165 7.62 7.48 -6.71
N PRO A 166 7.22 6.96 -5.53
CA PRO A 166 7.22 7.71 -4.26
C PRO A 166 8.53 8.40 -3.89
N ARG A 167 9.67 7.87 -4.36
CA ARG A 167 11.00 8.41 -4.07
C ARG A 167 11.38 9.59 -4.96
N ASN A 168 10.69 9.76 -6.09
CA ASN A 168 10.98 10.79 -7.09
C ASN A 168 10.12 12.03 -6.83
N ILE A 169 10.46 12.75 -5.75
CA ILE A 169 9.81 14.02 -5.41
C ILE A 169 10.39 15.13 -6.28
N ARG A 170 9.57 15.69 -7.17
CA ARG A 170 9.92 16.84 -8.00
C ARG A 170 9.58 18.13 -7.27
N TYR A 171 10.41 19.16 -7.42
CA TYR A 171 10.18 20.47 -6.84
C TYR A 171 9.13 21.27 -7.63
N TRP A 172 8.40 22.14 -6.94
CA TRP A 172 7.48 23.10 -7.55
C TRP A 172 8.13 23.85 -8.72
N GLY A 173 7.40 24.04 -9.81
CA GLY A 173 7.85 24.72 -11.03
C GLY A 173 8.87 23.94 -11.86
N GLY A 174 9.44 22.85 -11.35
CA GLY A 174 10.45 22.05 -12.04
C GLY A 174 11.87 22.59 -11.96
N ARG A 175 12.79 21.87 -12.62
CA ARG A 175 14.21 22.23 -12.69
C ARG A 175 14.38 23.58 -13.40
N GLY A 176 15.35 24.37 -12.93
CA GLY A 176 15.65 25.69 -13.51
C GLY A 176 14.57 26.76 -13.31
N ALA A 177 13.47 26.48 -12.61
CA ALA A 177 12.41 27.45 -12.38
C ALA A 177 12.86 28.62 -11.50
N SER A 178 12.42 29.83 -11.85
CA SER A 178 12.61 31.03 -11.02
C SER A 178 11.78 30.95 -9.74
N GLU A 179 12.11 31.76 -8.73
CA GLU A 179 11.35 31.83 -7.48
C GLU A 179 9.86 32.15 -7.71
N PHE A 180 9.55 33.03 -8.67
CA PHE A 180 8.18 33.37 -9.04
C PHE A 180 7.42 32.20 -9.67
N GLN A 181 8.09 31.39 -10.49
CA GLN A 181 7.47 30.20 -11.08
C GLN A 181 7.19 29.14 -10.01
N LYS A 182 8.17 28.89 -9.12
CA LYS A 182 8.02 27.97 -7.98
C LYS A 182 6.87 28.38 -7.08
N LEU A 183 6.83 29.67 -6.71
CA LEU A 183 5.81 30.21 -5.83
C LEU A 183 4.42 30.11 -6.46
N ARG A 184 4.29 30.48 -7.75
CA ARG A 184 3.02 30.35 -8.46
C ARG A 184 2.49 28.92 -8.46
N ALA A 185 3.34 27.95 -8.84
CA ALA A 185 2.95 26.54 -8.85
C ALA A 185 2.48 26.05 -7.46
N TYR A 186 3.25 26.40 -6.41
CA TYR A 186 2.91 26.10 -5.02
C TYR A 186 1.56 26.71 -4.61
N THR A 187 1.41 28.02 -4.77
CA THR A 187 0.19 28.74 -4.34
C THR A 187 -1.05 28.28 -5.10
N SER A 188 -0.97 28.05 -6.41
CA SER A 188 -2.07 27.49 -7.21
C SER A 188 -2.47 26.11 -6.70
N PHE A 189 -1.51 25.20 -6.48
CA PHE A 189 -1.82 23.89 -5.93
C PHE A 189 -2.48 24.00 -4.55
N VAL A 190 -1.88 24.76 -3.64
CA VAL A 190 -2.35 24.86 -2.24
C VAL A 190 -3.73 25.51 -2.13
N LYS A 191 -4.05 26.48 -2.98
CA LYS A 191 -5.33 27.19 -2.93
C LYS A 191 -6.43 26.47 -3.69
N GLU A 192 -6.11 25.82 -4.81
CA GLU A 192 -7.13 25.27 -5.73
C GLU A 192 -7.26 23.75 -5.62
N LYS A 193 -6.16 23.04 -5.39
CA LYS A 193 -6.10 21.57 -5.46
C LYS A 193 -6.05 20.93 -4.09
N PHE A 194 -5.23 21.46 -3.19
CA PHE A 194 -5.04 20.88 -1.85
C PHE A 194 -6.33 20.80 -1.01
N PRO A 195 -7.27 21.77 -1.03
CA PRO A 195 -8.52 21.63 -0.29
C PRO A 195 -9.33 20.39 -0.71
N LEU A 196 -9.33 20.04 -2.00
CA LEU A 196 -9.98 18.82 -2.51
C LEU A 196 -9.32 17.56 -1.94
N VAL A 197 -7.98 17.56 -1.84
CA VAL A 197 -7.20 16.47 -1.24
C VAL A 197 -7.51 16.32 0.25
N GLN A 198 -7.61 17.43 0.99
CA GLN A 198 -7.93 17.42 2.41
C GLN A 198 -9.34 16.85 2.67
N GLU A 199 -10.34 17.26 1.89
CA GLU A 199 -11.69 16.70 2.00
C GLU A 199 -11.73 15.22 1.62
N TRP A 200 -11.01 14.82 0.57
CA TRP A 200 -10.90 13.40 0.19
C TRP A 200 -10.28 12.57 1.30
N ALA A 201 -9.21 13.03 1.94
CA ALA A 201 -8.57 12.32 3.04
C ALA A 201 -9.50 12.10 4.24
N LYS A 202 -10.46 13.00 4.49
CA LYS A 202 -11.44 12.86 5.58
C LYS A 202 -12.42 11.71 5.35
N THR A 203 -12.68 11.32 4.10
CA THR A 203 -13.62 10.24 3.77
C THR A 203 -13.01 8.85 3.92
N LEU A 204 -11.67 8.75 3.92
CA LEU A 204 -10.98 7.47 3.97
C LEU A 204 -10.95 6.91 5.39
N TYR A 205 -11.81 5.95 5.73
CA TYR A 205 -11.79 5.29 7.06
C TYR A 205 -11.93 6.30 8.22
N PRO A 206 -13.07 7.03 8.33
CA PRO A 206 -13.29 8.09 9.33
C PRO A 206 -13.15 7.60 10.77
N ASP A 207 -13.49 6.35 11.04
CA ASP A 207 -13.45 5.76 12.38
C ASP A 207 -12.06 5.23 12.78
N ASN A 208 -11.03 5.49 11.95
CA ASN A 208 -9.66 4.98 12.12
C ASN A 208 -9.53 3.44 12.14
N GLU A 209 -10.62 2.73 11.87
CA GLU A 209 -10.66 1.27 11.75
C GLU A 209 -10.58 0.83 10.28
N ILE A 210 -9.70 -0.12 9.98
CA ILE A 210 -9.51 -0.63 8.62
C ILE A 210 -9.50 -2.16 8.62
N LYS A 211 -10.54 -2.76 8.04
CA LYS A 211 -10.66 -4.22 7.88
C LYS A 211 -9.88 -4.70 6.66
N GLY A 212 -9.21 -5.84 6.81
CA GLY A 212 -8.38 -6.41 5.76
C GLY A 212 -7.83 -7.79 6.10
N TYR A 213 -6.91 -8.23 5.27
CA TYR A 213 -6.11 -9.41 5.51
C TYR A 213 -4.64 -9.02 5.64
N TYR A 214 -3.96 -9.47 6.68
CA TYR A 214 -2.51 -9.38 6.76
C TYR A 214 -1.90 -10.59 6.08
N VAL A 215 -1.01 -10.36 5.12
CA VAL A 215 -0.33 -11.43 4.37
C VAL A 215 1.14 -11.45 4.76
N ALA A 216 1.57 -12.59 5.28
CA ALA A 216 2.97 -12.86 5.61
C ALA A 216 3.54 -13.92 4.67
N LYS A 217 4.85 -13.87 4.42
CA LYS A 217 5.58 -14.90 3.70
C LYS A 217 6.57 -15.56 4.65
N THR A 218 6.65 -16.88 4.59
CA THR A 218 7.64 -17.69 5.33
C THR A 218 8.30 -18.68 4.38
N TYR A 219 9.53 -19.03 4.68
CA TYR A 219 10.15 -20.21 4.09
C TYR A 219 9.51 -21.48 4.64
N LEU A 220 9.38 -22.49 3.78
CA LEU A 220 9.15 -23.85 4.20
C LEU A 220 10.46 -24.39 4.80
N GLY A 221 10.43 -24.75 6.09
CA GLY A 221 11.59 -25.29 6.79
C GLY A 221 11.88 -26.75 6.41
N THR A 222 12.79 -27.38 7.16
CA THR A 222 12.98 -28.84 7.09
C THR A 222 11.81 -29.57 7.76
N TYR A 223 11.42 -30.70 7.19
CA TYR A 223 10.39 -31.57 7.77
C TYR A 223 10.87 -32.15 9.11
N ASP A 224 10.02 -32.03 10.14
CA ASP A 224 10.25 -32.60 11.46
C ASP A 224 9.47 -33.92 11.56
N PHE A 225 10.18 -35.05 11.40
CA PHE A 225 9.55 -36.39 11.46
C PHE A 225 8.95 -36.71 12.82
N LYS A 226 9.48 -36.12 13.91
CA LYS A 226 8.97 -36.36 15.26
C LYS A 226 7.65 -35.63 15.48
N GLU A 227 7.57 -34.39 15.01
CA GLU A 227 6.38 -33.55 15.18
C GLU A 227 5.36 -33.71 14.02
N GLY A 228 5.78 -34.33 12.91
CA GLY A 228 4.95 -34.65 11.75
C GLY A 228 4.57 -33.44 10.92
N GLY A 229 5.53 -32.57 10.59
CA GLY A 229 5.24 -31.36 9.83
C GLY A 229 6.41 -30.40 9.60
N TYR A 230 6.10 -29.23 9.08
CA TYR A 230 7.05 -28.15 8.80
C TYR A 230 6.92 -26.99 9.80
N TRP A 231 8.04 -26.54 10.35
CA TRP A 231 8.06 -25.36 11.22
C TRP A 231 8.08 -24.07 10.40
N LEU A 232 7.01 -23.29 10.50
CA LEU A 232 6.85 -21.99 9.85
C LEU A 232 7.28 -20.88 10.81
N ARG A 233 8.25 -20.05 10.42
CA ARG A 233 8.85 -19.04 11.30
C ARG A 233 8.06 -17.74 11.22
N THR A 234 7.38 -17.39 12.30
CA THR A 234 6.61 -16.13 12.38
C THR A 234 7.49 -14.92 12.68
N GLY A 235 8.70 -15.14 13.24
CA GLY A 235 9.69 -14.08 13.45
C GLY A 235 10.25 -13.48 12.15
N GLU A 236 10.10 -14.18 11.03
CA GLU A 236 10.54 -13.71 9.70
C GLU A 236 9.46 -12.90 8.97
N PHE A 237 8.30 -12.68 9.59
CA PHE A 237 7.23 -11.87 9.00
C PHE A 237 7.73 -10.41 8.93
N GLY A 238 8.15 -10.03 7.73
CA GLY A 238 8.92 -8.81 7.50
C GLY A 238 8.20 -7.51 7.87
N ASN A 239 9.00 -6.47 8.14
CA ASN A 239 8.53 -5.11 8.48
C ASN A 239 8.26 -4.20 7.27
N ASN A 240 8.42 -4.70 6.05
CA ASN A 240 8.24 -3.91 4.82
C ASN A 240 6.79 -3.98 4.28
N GLY A 241 5.84 -4.38 5.13
CA GLY A 241 4.43 -4.52 4.79
C GLY A 241 3.74 -3.19 4.49
N PHE A 242 2.72 -3.23 3.62
CA PHE A 242 1.82 -2.10 3.42
C PHE A 242 0.98 -1.83 4.69
N LEU A 243 1.09 -0.60 5.21
CA LEU A 243 0.31 0.01 6.30
C LEU A 243 0.39 -0.66 7.68
N LEU A 244 0.11 -1.96 7.76
CA LEU A 244 0.25 -2.75 8.99
C LEU A 244 1.62 -3.44 8.99
N ARG A 245 2.27 -3.45 10.15
CA ARG A 245 3.54 -4.15 10.39
C ARG A 245 3.30 -5.23 11.43
N TRP A 246 3.92 -6.40 11.27
CA TRP A 246 3.64 -7.56 12.13
C TRP A 246 3.76 -7.28 13.64
N PHE A 247 4.75 -6.49 14.06
CA PHE A 247 4.93 -6.11 15.47
C PHE A 247 3.78 -5.23 16.04
N GLY A 248 2.93 -4.70 15.17
CA GLY A 248 1.72 -3.97 15.55
C GLY A 248 0.56 -4.87 15.98
N LEU A 249 0.71 -6.21 15.90
CA LEU A 249 -0.28 -7.15 16.38
C LEU A 249 -0.56 -6.93 17.88
N GLN A 250 -1.82 -6.87 18.25
CA GLN A 250 -2.30 -6.82 19.64
C GLN A 250 -3.01 -8.14 19.98
N PRO A 251 -2.28 -9.13 20.55
CA PRO A 251 -2.87 -10.42 20.88
C PRO A 251 -3.99 -10.30 21.91
N SER A 252 -5.16 -10.84 21.60
CA SER A 252 -6.33 -10.80 22.48
C SER A 252 -6.28 -11.87 23.58
N ASN A 253 -5.52 -12.95 23.38
CA ASN A 253 -5.47 -14.11 24.26
C ASN A 253 -4.07 -14.75 24.29
N SER A 254 -3.88 -15.75 25.17
CA SER A 254 -2.61 -16.45 25.34
C SER A 254 -2.16 -17.24 24.11
N SER A 255 -3.10 -17.71 23.28
CA SER A 255 -2.79 -18.47 22.08
C SER A 255 -2.22 -17.56 20.99
N GLU A 256 -2.82 -16.39 20.77
CA GLU A 256 -2.29 -15.38 19.84
C GLU A 256 -0.92 -14.85 20.27
N ARG A 257 -0.65 -14.73 21.59
CA ARG A 257 0.67 -14.31 22.08
C ARG A 257 1.81 -15.24 21.63
N LYS A 258 1.51 -16.52 21.36
CA LYS A 258 2.51 -17.46 20.85
C LYS A 258 2.98 -17.11 19.43
N LEU A 259 2.21 -16.33 18.66
CA LEU A 259 2.57 -15.88 17.30
C LEU A 259 3.68 -14.82 17.30
N VAL A 260 3.78 -14.05 18.39
CA VAL A 260 4.67 -12.90 18.55
C VAL A 260 5.51 -13.07 19.80
N HIS A 261 6.71 -13.61 19.61
CA HIS A 261 7.72 -13.70 20.67
C HIS A 261 8.97 -12.87 20.32
N PRO A 262 9.58 -12.14 21.26
CA PRO A 262 10.76 -11.31 21.00
C PRO A 262 11.94 -12.05 20.36
N ASN A 263 12.14 -13.32 20.73
CA ASN A 263 13.20 -14.16 20.16
C ASN A 263 12.80 -14.86 18.84
N GLY A 264 11.58 -14.61 18.37
CA GLY A 264 10.95 -15.33 17.28
C GLY A 264 10.14 -16.54 17.76
N SER A 265 9.07 -16.81 17.02
CA SER A 265 8.22 -17.99 17.19
C SER A 265 8.17 -18.81 15.90
N SER A 266 7.88 -20.09 16.06
CA SER A 266 7.51 -20.96 14.94
C SER A 266 6.21 -21.68 15.25
N ILE A 267 5.38 -21.87 14.22
CA ILE A 267 4.15 -22.66 14.27
C ILE A 267 4.28 -23.87 13.35
N LEU A 268 3.71 -25.00 13.75
CA LEU A 268 3.80 -26.25 12.99
C LEU A 268 2.69 -26.35 11.95
N LEU A 269 3.07 -26.45 10.68
CA LEU A 269 2.19 -26.95 9.63
C LEU A 269 2.26 -28.49 9.62
N LYS A 270 1.26 -29.13 10.22
CA LYS A 270 1.17 -30.60 10.21
C LYS A 270 0.93 -31.12 8.80
N MET A 271 1.71 -32.11 8.42
CA MET A 271 1.61 -32.76 7.11
C MET A 271 2.17 -34.17 7.22
N PRO A 272 1.47 -35.22 6.76
CA PRO A 272 2.02 -36.57 6.75
C PRO A 272 3.29 -36.67 5.88
N ALA A 273 4.25 -37.51 6.29
CA ALA A 273 5.53 -37.65 5.60
C ALA A 273 5.36 -38.02 4.11
N GLU A 274 4.39 -38.87 3.79
CA GLU A 274 4.06 -39.29 2.43
C GLU A 274 3.70 -38.12 1.50
N LYS A 275 3.12 -37.05 2.04
CA LYS A 275 2.78 -35.83 1.29
C LYS A 275 3.87 -34.77 1.36
N ALA A 276 4.70 -34.84 2.40
CA ALA A 276 5.68 -33.81 2.72
C ALA A 276 6.76 -33.68 1.64
N GLU A 277 7.25 -34.79 1.10
CA GLU A 277 8.31 -34.81 0.07
C GLU A 277 7.86 -34.04 -1.18
N THR A 278 6.79 -34.50 -1.83
CA THR A 278 6.23 -33.84 -3.02
C THR A 278 5.85 -32.38 -2.75
N PHE A 279 5.36 -32.06 -1.55
CA PHE A 279 5.03 -30.67 -1.22
C PHE A 279 6.28 -29.78 -1.20
N SER A 280 7.37 -30.25 -0.59
CA SER A 280 8.63 -29.47 -0.50
C SER A 280 9.37 -29.35 -1.82
N GLU A 281 9.21 -30.31 -2.74
CA GLU A 281 9.78 -30.23 -4.10
C GLU A 281 9.11 -29.12 -4.92
N ASN A 282 7.83 -28.87 -4.67
CA ASN A 282 7.05 -27.89 -5.42
C ASN A 282 7.05 -26.49 -4.79
N TYR A 283 7.22 -26.38 -3.46
CA TYR A 283 7.05 -25.13 -2.74
C TYR A 283 8.18 -24.85 -1.75
N GLN A 284 8.92 -23.77 -2.00
CA GLN A 284 9.93 -23.26 -1.07
C GLN A 284 9.35 -22.26 -0.06
N TYR A 285 8.24 -21.62 -0.40
CA TYR A 285 7.63 -20.55 0.38
C TYR A 285 6.15 -20.80 0.56
N LEU A 286 5.62 -20.29 1.67
CA LEU A 286 4.19 -20.25 1.94
C LEU A 286 3.76 -18.84 2.33
N PHE A 287 2.50 -18.55 2.07
CA PHE A 287 1.84 -17.31 2.41
C PHE A 287 0.78 -17.58 3.47
N LEU A 288 0.89 -16.88 4.59
CA LEU A 288 -0.03 -16.98 5.70
C LEU A 288 -0.92 -15.76 5.69
N VAL A 289 -2.23 -15.99 5.72
CA VAL A 289 -3.25 -14.96 5.59
C VAL A 289 -4.06 -14.91 6.87
N PHE A 290 -4.07 -13.74 7.51
CA PHE A 290 -4.76 -13.47 8.77
C PHE A 290 -5.89 -12.47 8.50
N ASP A 291 -7.13 -12.77 8.90
CA ASP A 291 -8.21 -11.77 8.92
C ASP A 291 -7.96 -10.80 10.06
N VAL A 292 -7.85 -9.50 9.76
CA VAL A 292 -7.42 -8.48 10.72
C VAL A 292 -8.28 -7.22 10.67
N THR A 293 -8.33 -6.56 11.81
CA THR A 293 -8.84 -5.19 11.93
C THR A 293 -7.68 -4.30 12.38
N GLY A 294 -7.23 -3.43 11.49
CA GLY A 294 -6.22 -2.42 11.76
C GLY A 294 -6.83 -1.18 12.40
N GLN A 295 -6.05 -0.52 13.26
CA GLN A 295 -6.39 0.71 13.96
C GLN A 295 -5.31 1.76 13.69
N LEU A 296 -5.72 2.94 13.23
CA LEU A 296 -4.85 4.10 13.08
C LEU A 296 -4.84 4.90 14.39
N ILE A 297 -3.71 4.90 15.09
CA ILE A 297 -3.60 5.49 16.44
C ILE A 297 -2.96 6.89 16.40
N GLY A 298 -2.37 7.28 15.28
CA GLY A 298 -1.75 8.58 15.10
C GLY A 298 -0.45 8.50 14.32
N LEU A 299 0.55 9.26 14.76
CA LEU A 299 1.91 9.27 14.20
C LEU A 299 2.90 8.77 15.25
N GLU A 300 3.93 8.01 14.86
CA GLU A 300 4.94 7.50 15.81
C GLU A 300 5.68 8.64 16.52
N ASN A 301 6.15 9.62 15.76
CA ASN A 301 6.54 10.94 16.21
C ASN A 301 6.58 11.90 15.00
N TYR A 302 6.53 13.21 15.26
CA TYR A 302 6.48 14.23 14.21
C TYR A 302 7.70 14.19 13.25
N ARG A 303 8.87 13.72 13.73
CA ARG A 303 10.11 13.69 12.93
C ARG A 303 10.22 12.48 12.01
N ALA A 304 9.68 11.34 12.43
CA ALA A 304 9.68 10.10 11.68
C ALA A 304 8.61 10.13 10.57
N ASP A 305 7.55 10.90 10.78
CA ASP A 305 6.41 11.01 9.88
C ASP A 305 5.88 9.65 9.41
N GLN A 306 5.70 8.73 10.37
CA GLN A 306 5.16 7.40 10.12
C GLN A 306 3.82 7.27 10.83
N LEU A 307 2.82 6.72 10.13
CA LEU A 307 1.57 6.33 10.76
C LEU A 307 1.84 5.27 11.82
N LYS A 308 1.33 5.52 13.01
CA LYS A 308 1.30 4.53 14.09
C LYS A 308 0.06 3.67 13.92
N THR A 309 0.27 2.40 13.62
CA THR A 309 -0.80 1.44 13.41
C THR A 309 -0.66 0.24 14.34
N THR A 310 -1.78 -0.31 14.77
CA THR A 310 -1.87 -1.64 15.40
C THR A 310 -2.94 -2.45 14.70
N PHE A 311 -3.01 -3.75 14.98
CA PHE A 311 -4.13 -4.55 14.50
C PHE A 311 -4.43 -5.71 15.44
N ALA A 312 -5.66 -6.19 15.39
CA ALA A 312 -6.10 -7.39 16.07
C ALA A 312 -6.53 -8.44 15.05
N LEU A 313 -6.51 -9.72 15.45
CA LEU A 313 -7.03 -10.81 14.63
C LEU A 313 -8.54 -10.90 14.79
N ASN A 314 -9.25 -11.04 13.67
CA ASN A 314 -10.69 -11.27 13.64
C ASN A 314 -11.04 -12.76 13.67
N SER A 315 -10.07 -13.62 13.35
CA SER A 315 -10.24 -15.06 13.24
C SER A 315 -9.09 -15.79 13.93
N HIS A 316 -9.41 -16.94 14.52
CA HIS A 316 -8.41 -17.88 15.04
C HIS A 316 -7.80 -18.76 13.93
N ILE A 317 -8.33 -18.68 12.70
CA ILE A 317 -7.84 -19.48 11.57
C ILE A 317 -6.84 -18.67 10.75
N ILE A 318 -5.66 -19.24 10.56
CA ILE A 318 -4.65 -18.78 9.60
C ILE A 318 -4.83 -19.58 8.31
N GLU A 319 -5.09 -18.92 7.20
CA GLU A 319 -5.16 -19.60 5.90
C GLU A 319 -3.75 -19.68 5.27
N ILE A 320 -3.44 -20.82 4.65
CA ILE A 320 -2.13 -21.06 4.04
C ILE A 320 -2.27 -21.24 2.55
N TYR A 321 -1.44 -20.48 1.82
CA TYR A 321 -1.38 -20.43 0.36
C TYR A 321 0.04 -20.70 -0.13
N THR A 322 0.17 -21.15 -1.38
CA THR A 322 1.47 -21.43 -2.03
C THR A 322 1.91 -20.34 -3.00
N ASP A 323 1.01 -19.43 -3.38
CA ASP A 323 1.27 -18.32 -4.30
C ASP A 323 0.95 -16.97 -3.65
N ASP A 324 1.63 -15.92 -4.11
CA ASP A 324 1.42 -14.56 -3.62
C ASP A 324 0.11 -13.94 -4.11
N ALA A 325 -0.50 -14.44 -5.19
CA ALA A 325 -1.84 -14.04 -5.63
C ALA A 325 -2.97 -14.59 -4.73
N LEU A 326 -2.64 -15.47 -3.76
CA LEU A 326 -3.58 -16.09 -2.81
C LEU A 326 -4.70 -16.88 -3.49
N THR A 327 -4.36 -17.61 -4.55
CA THR A 327 -5.30 -18.39 -5.35
C THR A 327 -5.30 -19.87 -4.97
N ASN A 328 -4.14 -20.43 -4.57
CA ASN A 328 -3.98 -21.84 -4.24
C ASN A 328 -3.87 -22.03 -2.73
N ARG A 329 -5.03 -22.19 -2.08
CA ARG A 329 -5.09 -22.51 -0.65
C ARG A 329 -4.75 -23.98 -0.43
N VAL A 330 -3.78 -24.24 0.44
CA VAL A 330 -3.27 -25.60 0.73
C VAL A 330 -3.55 -26.07 2.15
N GLY A 331 -4.01 -25.19 3.03
CA GLY A 331 -4.37 -25.58 4.39
C GLY A 331 -4.79 -24.44 5.28
N GLU A 332 -4.92 -24.77 6.56
CA GLU A 332 -5.23 -23.84 7.63
C GLU A 332 -4.58 -24.27 8.94
N ILE A 333 -4.31 -23.31 9.81
CA ILE A 333 -3.85 -23.53 11.19
C ILE A 333 -4.80 -22.81 12.13
N ASP A 334 -5.37 -23.54 13.09
CA ASP A 334 -6.13 -22.96 14.19
C ASP A 334 -5.17 -22.51 15.31
N ILE A 335 -5.14 -21.20 15.58
CA ILE A 335 -4.31 -20.55 16.59
C ILE A 335 -4.58 -21.12 17.99
N ASN A 336 -5.82 -21.53 18.29
CA ASN A 336 -6.17 -22.03 19.61
C ASN A 336 -5.54 -23.40 19.91
N THR A 337 -5.34 -24.21 18.87
CA THR A 337 -4.85 -25.58 18.96
C THR A 337 -3.47 -25.78 18.34
N MET A 338 -2.86 -24.72 17.79
CA MET A 338 -1.57 -24.81 17.11
C MET A 338 -0.45 -25.29 18.05
N VAL A 339 0.44 -26.08 17.46
CA VAL A 339 1.71 -26.42 18.10
C VAL A 339 2.71 -25.30 17.75
N SER A 340 3.31 -24.70 18.77
CA SER A 340 4.25 -23.60 18.63
C SER A 340 5.51 -23.85 19.46
N LYS A 341 6.64 -23.33 19.01
CA LYS A 341 7.87 -23.22 19.83
C LYS A 341 8.47 -21.83 19.73
N THR A 342 9.04 -21.36 20.82
CA THR A 342 9.88 -20.17 20.86
C THR A 342 11.31 -20.55 20.53
N ARG A 343 12.03 -19.68 19.83
CA ARG A 343 13.46 -19.88 19.54
C ARG A 343 14.33 -19.75 20.79
#